data_AF-A0A7C1LTY7-F1
#
_entry.id   AF-A0A7C1LTY7-F1
#
_cell.length_a   1.000
_cell.length_b   1.000
_cell.length_c   1.000
_cell.angle_alpha   90.00
_cell.angle_beta   90.00
_cell.angle_gamma   90.00
#
_symmetry.space_group_name_H-M   'P 1'
#
loop_
_entity.id
_entity.type
_entity.pdbx_description
1 polymer ?
#
loop_
_entity_poly.entity_id
_entity_poly.type
_entity_poly.pdbx_seq_one_letter_code
_entity_poly.pdbx_strand_id
1 'polypeptide(L)'
;MKKEEIKKVVRKSYAKIAKQQSSCCAPVDSCCGSTDLAQDISKKIGYSEEEIKAVPEGANLGLGCGNPVALASLKEGETVLDLGSGAG
;
A
#
# COMPACT_ATOMS: atom_id res chain seq x y z
N MET A 1 18.43 -8.32 21.41
CA MET A 1 18.20 -9.17 20.22
C MET A 1 19.32 -8.94 19.23
N LYS A 2 19.79 -10.00 18.55
CA LYS A 2 20.77 -9.87 17.48
C LYS A 2 20.10 -9.23 16.25
N LYS A 3 20.84 -8.44 15.45
CA LYS A 3 20.33 -7.73 14.25
C LYS A 3 19.51 -8.63 13.32
N GLU A 4 19.93 -9.87 13.14
CA GLU A 4 19.25 -10.83 12.28
C GLU A 4 17.91 -11.33 12.84
N GLU A 5 17.76 -11.39 14.17
CA GLU A 5 16.49 -11.76 14.81
C GLU A 5 15.44 -10.67 14.57
N ILE A 6 15.84 -9.39 14.68
CA ILE A 6 14.94 -8.25 14.42
C ILE A 6 14.44 -8.30 12.98
N LYS A 7 15.35 -8.46 12.00
CA LYS A 7 14.97 -8.56 10.58
C LYS A 7 14.03 -9.74 10.32
N LYS A 8 14.25 -10.88 10.99
CA LYS A 8 13.39 -12.06 10.85
C LYS A 8 11.97 -11.78 11.34
N VAL A 9 11.83 -11.10 12.48
CA VAL A 9 10.51 -10.70 13.01
C VAL A 9 9.82 -9.73 12.06
N VAL A 10 10.51 -8.68 11.60
CA VAL A 10 9.96 -7.69 10.66
C VAL A 10 9.47 -8.37 9.38
N ARG A 11 10.30 -9.20 8.74
CA ARG A 11 9.91 -9.93 7.51
C ARG A 11 8.69 -10.81 7.73
N LYS A 12 8.61 -11.50 8.86
CA LYS A 12 7.47 -12.36 9.19
C LYS A 12 6.17 -11.56 9.31
N SER A 13 6.22 -10.39 9.93
CA SER A 13 5.05 -9.50 10.07
C SER A 13 4.57 -8.98 8.72
N TYR A 14 5.46 -8.45 7.87
CA TYR A 14 5.08 -7.98 6.53
C TYR A 14 4.55 -9.11 5.64
N ALA A 15 5.17 -10.30 5.70
CA ALA A 15 4.71 -11.46 4.93
C ALA A 15 3.30 -11.92 5.35
N LYS A 16 2.93 -11.75 6.63
CA LYS A 16 1.58 -12.05 7.10
C LYS A 16 0.55 -11.11 6.46
N ILE A 17 0.83 -9.80 6.45
CA ILE A 17 -0.06 -8.78 5.88
C ILE A 17 -0.22 -8.98 4.38
N ALA A 18 0.88 -9.15 3.65
CA ALA A 18 0.85 -9.36 2.19
C ALA A 18 0.04 -10.60 1.77
N LYS A 19 -0.04 -11.63 2.61
CA LYS A 19 -0.83 -12.84 2.35
C LYS A 19 -2.30 -12.73 2.75
N GLN A 20 -2.66 -11.83 3.65
CA GLN A 20 -3.99 -11.80 4.26
C GLN A 20 -4.98 -10.84 3.57
N GLN A 21 -4.57 -10.10 2.53
CA GLN A 21 -5.41 -9.11 1.82
C GLN A 21 -6.21 -8.18 2.76
N SER A 22 -5.70 -7.99 3.98
CA SER A 22 -6.34 -7.21 5.03
C SER A 22 -5.63 -5.87 5.15
N SER A 23 -6.37 -4.77 5.14
CA SER A 23 -5.80 -3.43 5.36
C SER A 23 -5.16 -3.33 6.75
N CYS A 24 -3.93 -2.84 6.82
CA CYS A 24 -3.21 -2.59 8.08
C CYS A 24 -3.78 -1.39 8.85
N CYS A 25 -4.57 -0.52 8.20
CA CYS A 25 -5.00 0.77 8.74
C CYS A 25 -6.53 0.98 8.71
N ALA A 26 -7.32 -0.03 8.33
CA ALA A 26 -8.78 0.04 8.41
C ALA A 26 -9.27 -0.28 9.83
N PRO A 27 -10.31 0.41 10.33
CA PRO A 27 -10.94 0.03 11.58
C PRO A 27 -11.49 -1.39 11.47
N VAL A 28 -11.30 -2.17 12.54
CA VAL A 28 -11.68 -3.59 12.67
C VAL A 28 -13.19 -3.87 12.65
N ASP A 29 -14.02 -2.84 12.44
CA ASP A 29 -15.48 -2.94 12.43
C ASP A 29 -16.06 -2.43 11.11
N SER A 30 -16.16 -3.32 10.13
CA SER A 30 -17.27 -3.26 9.18
C SER A 30 -17.68 -4.67 8.80
N CYS A 31 -18.69 -5.14 9.54
CA CYS A 31 -19.54 -6.30 9.29
C CYS A 31 -20.25 -6.26 7.91
N CYS A 32 -20.07 -5.18 7.14
CA CYS A 32 -20.59 -4.97 5.79
C CYS A 32 -19.42 -4.63 4.86
N GLY A 33 -18.80 -5.66 4.27
CA GLY A 33 -17.68 -5.50 3.35
C GLY A 33 -18.10 -4.71 2.11
N SER A 34 -17.58 -3.49 1.96
CA SER A 34 -17.50 -2.87 0.64
C SER A 34 -16.59 -3.75 -0.21
N THR A 35 -17.04 -4.08 -1.40
CA THR A 35 -16.35 -4.95 -2.35
C THR A 35 -15.02 -4.38 -2.86
N ASP A 36 -14.58 -3.21 -2.36
CA ASP A 36 -13.28 -2.65 -2.73
C ASP A 36 -12.65 -1.68 -1.71
N LEU A 37 -12.41 -2.16 -0.48
CA LEU A 37 -11.75 -1.38 0.57
C LEU A 37 -10.41 -0.78 0.11
N ALA A 38 -9.66 -1.48 -0.74
CA ALA A 38 -8.39 -1.00 -1.27
C ALA A 38 -8.58 0.21 -2.20
N GLN A 39 -9.58 0.20 -3.08
CA GLN A 39 -9.93 1.36 -3.89
C GLN A 39 -10.41 2.53 -3.03
N ASP A 40 -11.24 2.28 -2.02
CA ASP A 40 -11.74 3.32 -1.12
C ASP A 40 -10.61 4.05 -0.39
N ILE A 41 -9.59 3.32 0.07
CA ILE A 41 -8.39 3.88 0.68
C ILE A 41 -7.62 4.74 -0.33
N SER A 42 -7.36 4.23 -1.54
CA SER A 42 -6.64 4.96 -2.57
C SER A 42 -7.32 6.27 -2.98
N LYS A 43 -8.65 6.27 -3.10
CA LYS A 43 -9.42 7.50 -3.37
C LYS A 43 -9.28 8.52 -2.23
N LYS A 44 -9.37 8.06 -0.97
CA LYS A 44 -9.26 8.93 0.22
C LYS A 44 -7.87 9.56 0.36
N ILE A 45 -6.82 8.89 -0.09
CA ILE A 45 -5.44 9.42 -0.05
C ILE A 45 -5.07 10.22 -1.31
N GLY A 46 -6.02 10.41 -2.23
CA GLY A 46 -5.89 11.37 -3.34
C GLY A 46 -5.47 10.78 -4.67
N TYR A 47 -5.68 9.48 -4.92
CA TYR A 47 -5.58 8.91 -6.28
C TYR A 47 -6.90 9.03 -7.03
N SER A 48 -6.83 9.31 -8.33
CA SER A 48 -7.99 9.31 -9.23
C SER A 48 -8.46 7.90 -9.57
N GLU A 49 -9.68 7.76 -10.09
CA GLU A 49 -10.16 6.44 -10.52
C GLU A 49 -9.35 5.88 -11.70
N GLU A 50 -8.89 6.74 -12.59
CA GLU A 50 -8.06 6.40 -13.73
C GLU A 50 -6.71 5.86 -13.28
N GLU A 51 -6.07 6.52 -12.30
CA GLU A 51 -4.80 6.06 -11.72
C GLU A 51 -4.96 4.69 -11.03
N ILE A 52 -6.06 4.52 -10.28
CA ILE A 52 -6.39 3.25 -9.61
C ILE A 52 -6.65 2.11 -10.60
N LYS A 53 -7.29 2.40 -11.75
CA LYS A 53 -7.56 1.41 -12.80
C LYS A 53 -6.35 1.13 -13.70
N ALA A 54 -5.37 2.02 -13.72
CA ALA A 54 -4.19 1.88 -14.56
C ALA A 54 -3.14 0.92 -14.00
N VAL A 55 -3.15 0.64 -12.69
CA VAL A 55 -2.19 -0.28 -12.07
C VAL A 55 -2.58 -1.75 -12.29
N PRO A 56 -1.60 -2.68 -12.33
CA PRO A 56 -1.89 -4.10 -12.45
C PRO A 56 -2.75 -4.64 -11.30
N GLU A 57 -3.51 -5.71 -11.59
CA GLU A 57 -4.24 -6.45 -10.56
C GLU A 57 -3.31 -6.91 -9.43
N GLY A 58 -3.72 -6.71 -8.19
CA GLY A 58 -2.93 -7.08 -7.00
C GLY A 58 -1.87 -6.04 -6.58
N ALA A 59 -1.64 -4.98 -7.35
CA ALA A 59 -0.72 -3.90 -6.96
C ALA A 59 -1.28 -3.06 -5.79
N ASN A 60 -2.60 -2.85 -5.77
CA ASN A 60 -3.27 -2.15 -4.68
C ASN A 60 -3.66 -3.10 -3.53
N LEU A 61 -2.78 -3.24 -2.54
CA LEU A 61 -3.05 -4.01 -1.33
C LEU A 61 -3.86 -3.26 -0.26
N GLY A 62 -4.22 -1.98 -0.48
CA GLY A 62 -4.93 -1.16 0.51
C GLY A 62 -4.10 -0.85 1.78
N LEU A 63 -2.78 -0.78 1.63
CA LEU A 63 -1.81 -0.55 2.73
C LEU A 63 -1.16 0.84 2.70
N GLY A 64 -1.43 1.64 1.67
CA GLY A 64 -0.86 2.98 1.50
C GLY A 64 -1.50 4.00 2.44
N CYS A 65 -0.72 5.00 2.85
CA CYS A 65 -1.17 6.09 3.73
C CYS A 65 -1.12 7.49 3.08
N GLY A 66 -0.71 7.59 1.81
CA GLY A 66 -0.56 8.87 1.11
C GLY A 66 -0.29 8.72 -0.40
N ASN A 67 -0.26 9.84 -1.11
CA ASN A 67 0.09 9.94 -2.53
C ASN A 67 1.39 10.76 -2.69
N PRO A 68 2.58 10.12 -2.68
CA PRO A 68 3.87 10.82 -2.76
C PRO A 68 4.10 11.49 -4.11
N VAL A 69 3.50 10.98 -5.20
CA VAL A 69 3.64 11.56 -6.54
C VAL A 69 2.98 12.94 -6.60
N ALA A 70 1.79 13.07 -6.03
CA ALA A 70 1.07 14.36 -5.95
C ALA A 70 1.85 15.42 -5.15
N LEU A 71 2.69 15.00 -4.20
CA LEU A 71 3.47 15.90 -3.34
C LEU A 71 4.87 16.22 -3.90
N ALA A 72 5.49 15.27 -4.61
CA ALA A 72 6.90 15.34 -4.99
C ALA A 72 7.18 16.22 -6.22
N SER A 73 6.15 16.72 -6.92
CA SER A 73 6.29 17.57 -8.12
C SER A 73 7.28 17.00 -9.16
N LEU A 74 7.22 15.67 -9.34
CA LEU A 74 8.17 14.92 -10.17
C LEU A 74 8.20 15.45 -11.60
N LYS A 75 9.39 15.42 -12.21
CA LYS A 75 9.61 15.83 -13.60
C LYS A 75 10.12 14.67 -14.43
N GLU A 76 9.81 14.73 -15.71
CA GLU A 76 10.35 13.78 -16.68
C GLU A 76 11.89 13.79 -16.67
N GLY A 77 12.49 12.61 -16.69
CA GLY A 77 13.94 12.42 -16.61
C GLY A 77 14.51 12.31 -15.19
N GLU A 78 13.71 12.50 -14.14
CA GLU A 78 14.15 12.28 -12.76
C GLU A 78 14.23 10.77 -12.42
N THR A 79 15.18 10.42 -11.55
CA THR A 79 15.31 9.05 -11.02
C THR A 79 14.63 8.96 -9.66
N VAL A 80 13.74 7.96 -9.49
CA VAL A 80 12.97 7.74 -8.26
C VAL A 80 13.41 6.44 -7.58
N LEU A 81 13.53 6.48 -6.24
CA LEU A 81 13.73 5.32 -5.39
C LEU A 81 12.54 5.18 -4.44
N ASP A 82 11.79 4.09 -4.56
CA ASP A 82 10.70 3.76 -3.63
C ASP A 82 11.19 2.83 -2.52
N LEU A 83 11.13 3.30 -1.28
CA LEU A 83 11.55 2.56 -0.10
C LEU A 83 10.34 1.92 0.58
N GLY A 84 10.07 0.66 0.20
CA GLY A 84 8.92 -0.09 0.70
C GLY A 84 7.81 -0.26 -0.32
N SER A 85 8.16 -0.45 -1.59
CA SER A 85 7.23 -0.48 -2.73
C SER A 85 6.18 -1.59 -2.72
N GLY A 86 6.35 -2.60 -1.85
CA GLY A 86 5.31 -3.61 -1.60
C GLY A 86 5.06 -4.50 -2.81
N ALA A 87 3.87 -4.40 -3.40
CA ALA A 87 3.44 -5.24 -4.54
C ALA A 87 3.80 -4.65 -5.91
N GLY A 88 4.40 -3.46 -5.95
CA GLY A 88 4.75 -2.77 -7.19
C GLY A 88 5.33 -1.42 -6.88
#